data_AF-A0A1W1XWZ2-F1
#
_entry.id   AF-A0A1W1XWZ2-F1
#
_cell.length_a   1.000
_cell.length_b   1.000
_cell.length_c   1.000
_cell.angle_alpha   90.00
_cell.angle_beta   90.00
_cell.angle_gamma   90.00
#
_symmetry.space_group_name_H-M   'P 1'
#
loop_
_entity.id
_entity.type
_entity.pdbx_description
1 polymer ?
#
loop_
_entity_poly.entity_id
_entity_poly.type
_entity_poly.pdbx_seq_one_letter_code
_entity_poly.pdbx_strand_id
1 'polypeptide(L)'
;MSIPSPCTQQCRLDAATQTCSGCRRTLDEIAAWSQLDDAGKAAVWQRLLALPMAPARKTCARCGAVFECGSGGRDGGCWCADLPPVHALPSSANEGGDCLCPACLEAGVLR
;
A
#
# COMPACT_ATOMS: atom_id res chain seq x y z
N MET A 1 0.04 -25.80 9.32
CA MET A 1 0.06 -25.50 7.87
C MET A 1 0.89 -24.23 7.78
N SER A 2 2.11 -24.26 7.24
CA SER A 2 3.07 -23.18 7.55
C SER A 2 2.66 -21.84 6.94
N ILE A 3 2.40 -20.85 7.78
CA ILE A 3 2.13 -19.47 7.33
C ILE A 3 3.43 -18.87 6.75
N PRO A 4 3.42 -18.36 5.51
CA PRO A 4 4.61 -17.80 4.88
C PRO A 4 5.07 -16.51 5.55
N SER A 5 6.37 -16.24 5.47
CA SER A 5 6.95 -14.99 5.97
C SER A 5 6.58 -13.82 5.06
N PRO A 6 6.21 -12.64 5.61
CA PRO A 6 5.95 -11.42 4.84
C PRO A 6 7.25 -10.73 4.34
N CYS A 7 8.41 -11.37 4.49
CA CYS A 7 9.70 -10.79 4.11
C CYS A 7 9.83 -10.62 2.58
N THR A 8 10.17 -9.42 2.15
CA THR A 8 10.45 -9.08 0.74
C THR A 8 11.94 -9.07 0.38
N GLN A 9 12.78 -9.62 1.27
CA GLN A 9 14.25 -9.68 1.13
C GLN A 9 14.96 -8.32 1.03
N GLN A 10 14.26 -7.22 1.33
CA GLN A 10 14.84 -5.87 1.44
C GLN A 10 14.95 -5.49 2.92
N CYS A 11 16.08 -5.82 3.52
CA CYS A 11 16.35 -5.51 4.92
C CYS A 11 16.83 -4.06 5.05
N ARG A 12 15.88 -3.14 5.28
CA ARG A 12 16.15 -1.74 5.62
C ARG A 12 15.25 -1.35 6.78
N LEU A 13 15.84 -0.87 7.87
CA LEU A 13 15.09 -0.41 9.03
C LEU A 13 14.87 1.10 8.93
N ASP A 14 13.63 1.53 9.13
CA ASP A 14 13.29 2.92 9.32
C ASP A 14 13.48 3.30 10.79
N ALA A 15 14.40 4.24 11.06
CA ALA A 15 14.76 4.61 12.42
C ALA A 15 13.66 5.38 13.17
N ALA A 16 12.75 6.05 12.44
CA ALA A 16 11.68 6.83 13.04
C ALA A 16 10.52 5.94 13.52
N THR A 17 10.17 4.92 12.74
CA THR A 17 9.05 4.00 13.01
C THR A 17 9.48 2.69 13.65
N GLN A 18 10.79 2.41 13.71
CA GLN A 18 11.35 1.13 14.16
C GLN A 18 10.78 -0.10 13.41
N THR A 19 10.43 0.09 12.14
CA THR A 19 9.91 -0.99 11.28
C THR A 19 10.78 -1.19 10.04
N CYS A 20 10.74 -2.40 9.48
CA CYS A 20 11.40 -2.67 8.20
C CYS A 20 10.66 -1.95 7.06
N SER A 21 11.35 -1.10 6.30
CA SER A 21 10.77 -0.35 5.16
C SER A 21 10.23 -1.27 4.05
N GLY A 22 10.71 -2.51 3.95
CA GLY A 22 10.26 -3.49 2.96
C GLY A 22 9.03 -4.29 3.40
N CYS A 23 9.13 -5.00 4.53
CA CYS A 23 8.05 -5.90 5.00
C CYS A 23 7.13 -5.29 6.08
N ARG A 24 7.44 -4.08 6.57
CA ARG A 24 6.70 -3.34 7.61
C ARG A 24 6.48 -4.07 8.94
N ARG A 25 7.26 -5.14 9.18
CA ARG A 25 7.37 -5.78 10.49
C ARG A 25 8.24 -4.95 11.45
N THR A 26 7.95 -5.04 12.73
CA THR A 26 8.81 -4.50 13.79
C THR A 26 10.05 -5.38 13.96
N LEU A 27 11.09 -4.86 14.63
CA LEU A 27 12.27 -5.66 14.96
C LEU A 27 11.93 -6.89 15.80
N ASP A 28 11.06 -6.75 16.80
CA ASP A 28 10.61 -7.86 17.66
C ASP A 28 9.95 -8.98 16.85
N GLU A 29 9.05 -8.63 15.93
CA GLU A 29 8.40 -9.61 15.06
C GLU A 29 9.37 -10.30 14.11
N ILE A 30 10.39 -9.58 13.64
CA ILE A 30 11.44 -10.15 12.79
C ILE A 30 12.27 -11.15 13.60
N ALA A 31 12.70 -10.78 14.81
CA ALA A 31 13.52 -11.62 15.69
C ALA A 31 12.78 -12.84 16.22
N ALA A 32 11.49 -12.72 16.54
CA ALA A 32 10.68 -13.79 17.08
C ALA A 32 10.08 -14.73 16.02
N TRP A 33 10.15 -14.40 14.72
CA TRP A 33 9.37 -15.06 13.66
C TRP A 33 9.48 -16.60 13.64
N SER A 34 10.69 -17.14 13.78
CA SER A 34 10.93 -18.59 13.77
C SER A 34 10.33 -19.31 14.98
N GLN A 35 10.07 -18.58 16.06
CA GLN A 35 9.56 -19.09 17.33
C GLN A 35 8.03 -18.92 17.46
N LEU A 36 7.41 -18.11 16.61
CA LEU A 36 5.96 -17.92 16.59
C LEU A 36 5.24 -19.18 16.07
N ASP A 37 4.15 -19.52 16.74
CA ASP A 37 3.17 -20.49 16.26
C ASP A 37 2.30 -19.92 15.14
N ASP A 38 1.41 -20.74 14.57
CA ASP A 38 0.53 -20.32 13.48
C ASP A 38 -0.39 -19.16 13.92
N ALA A 39 -0.81 -19.10 15.19
CA ALA A 39 -1.61 -17.99 15.72
C ALA A 39 -0.82 -16.68 15.77
N GLY A 40 0.41 -16.70 16.28
CA GLY A 40 1.29 -15.53 16.32
C GLY A 40 1.64 -15.03 14.92
N LYS A 41 1.93 -15.93 13.97
CA LYS A 41 2.19 -15.57 12.56
C LYS A 41 0.95 -14.95 11.90
N ALA A 42 -0.24 -15.48 12.17
CA ALA A 42 -1.49 -14.92 11.67
C ALA A 42 -1.75 -13.51 12.23
N ALA A 43 -1.46 -13.28 13.52
CA ALA A 43 -1.60 -11.96 14.14
C ALA A 43 -0.69 -10.90 13.48
N VAL A 44 0.56 -11.28 13.17
CA VAL A 44 1.48 -10.40 12.41
C VAL A 44 0.89 -10.05 11.05
N TRP A 45 0.38 -11.03 10.31
CA TRP A 45 -0.26 -10.78 9.01
C TRP A 45 -1.49 -9.88 9.12
N GLN A 46 -2.37 -10.11 10.10
CA GLN A 46 -3.55 -9.27 10.34
C GLN A 46 -3.14 -7.82 10.61
N ARG A 47 -2.12 -7.61 11.45
CA ARG A 47 -1.57 -6.28 11.71
C ARG A 47 -1.04 -5.63 10.42
N LEU A 48 -0.24 -6.35 9.64
CA LEU A 48 0.34 -5.85 8.39
C LEU A 48 -0.72 -5.47 7.35
N LEU A 49 -1.78 -6.26 7.22
CA LEU A 49 -2.90 -6.01 6.30
C LEU A 49 -3.77 -4.83 6.75
N ALA A 50 -3.85 -4.57 8.06
CA ALA A 50 -4.58 -3.43 8.61
C ALA A 50 -3.81 -2.11 8.51
N LEU A 51 -2.51 -2.14 8.21
CA LEU A 51 -1.73 -0.91 8.09
C LEU A 51 -2.18 -0.11 6.86
N PRO A 52 -2.41 1.21 6.99
CA PRO A 52 -2.78 2.04 5.85
C PRO A 52 -1.69 2.00 4.78
N MET A 53 -2.12 2.14 3.53
CA MET A 53 -1.21 2.42 2.43
C MET A 53 -0.55 3.77 2.70
N ALA A 54 0.78 3.84 2.59
CA ALA A 54 1.46 5.12 2.75
C ALA A 54 1.07 6.03 1.56
N PRO A 55 0.63 7.28 1.80
CA PRO A 55 0.39 8.20 0.71
C PRO A 55 1.69 8.44 -0.07
N ALA A 56 1.57 8.49 -1.39
CA ALA A 56 2.66 8.73 -2.29
C ALA A 56 2.35 9.94 -3.16
N ARG A 57 3.29 10.88 -3.22
CA ARG A 57 3.26 11.99 -4.17
C ARG A 57 3.50 11.46 -5.58
N LYS A 58 2.61 11.78 -6.52
CA LYS A 58 2.65 11.35 -7.92
C LYS A 58 2.44 12.54 -8.85
N THR A 59 2.82 12.37 -10.11
CA THR A 59 2.58 13.34 -11.19
C THR A 59 1.55 12.76 -12.14
N CYS A 60 0.54 13.55 -12.51
CA CYS A 60 -0.54 13.13 -13.39
C CYS A 60 -0.03 12.96 -14.82
N ALA A 61 -0.21 11.77 -15.41
CA ALA A 61 0.18 11.48 -16.78
C ALA A 61 -0.60 12.31 -17.82
N ARG A 62 -1.82 12.76 -17.48
CA ARG A 62 -2.66 13.56 -18.39
C ARG A 62 -2.35 15.06 -18.36
N CYS A 63 -2.23 15.64 -17.17
CA CYS A 63 -2.13 17.10 -17.02
C CYS A 63 -0.84 17.60 -16.35
N GLY A 64 0.03 16.70 -15.89
CA GLY A 64 1.28 17.05 -15.22
C GLY A 64 1.12 17.57 -13.78
N ALA A 65 -0.11 17.69 -13.26
CA ALA A 65 -0.33 18.12 -11.88
C ALA A 65 0.29 17.14 -10.87
N VAL A 66 0.88 17.67 -9.81
CA VAL A 66 1.37 16.86 -8.69
C VAL A 66 0.24 16.65 -7.69
N PHE A 67 0.01 15.42 -7.27
CA PHE A 67 -1.08 15.03 -6.38
C PHE A 67 -0.64 13.91 -5.43
N GLU A 68 -1.42 13.67 -4.37
CA GLU A 68 -1.23 12.54 -3.47
C GLU A 68 -2.14 11.37 -3.87
N CYS A 69 -1.55 10.19 -4.03
CA CYS A 69 -2.24 8.91 -4.18
C CYS A 69 -2.11 8.14 -2.86
N GLY A 70 -3.10 7.35 -2.46
CA GLY A 70 -3.02 6.62 -1.19
C GLY A 70 -3.78 7.25 -0.01
N SER A 71 -4.38 8.43 -0.19
CA SER A 71 -5.08 9.19 0.85
C SER A 71 -6.29 9.94 0.29
N GLY A 72 -7.04 10.64 1.16
CA GLY A 72 -8.08 11.59 0.75
C GLY A 72 -9.43 11.00 0.35
N GLY A 73 -9.61 9.67 0.47
CA GLY A 73 -10.89 9.01 0.25
C GLY A 73 -11.73 8.90 1.52
N ARG A 74 -12.97 8.47 1.37
CA ARG A 74 -13.88 8.17 2.50
C ARG A 74 -13.30 7.03 3.35
N ASP A 75 -13.65 7.04 4.62
CA ASP A 75 -13.23 6.03 5.62
C ASP A 75 -11.70 5.85 5.75
N GLY A 76 -10.92 6.89 5.41
CA GLY A 76 -9.46 6.85 5.46
C GLY A 76 -8.80 6.10 4.29
N GLY A 77 -9.58 5.78 3.25
CA GLY A 77 -9.09 5.14 2.02
C GLY A 77 -8.43 6.10 1.03
N CYS A 78 -8.12 5.58 -0.16
CA CYS A 78 -7.64 6.38 -1.29
C CYS A 78 -8.85 7.00 -2.00
N TRP A 79 -8.79 8.28 -2.38
CA TRP A 79 -9.88 8.91 -3.14
C TRP A 79 -10.22 8.17 -4.45
N CYS A 80 -9.28 7.41 -5.04
CA CYS A 80 -9.54 6.61 -6.24
C CYS A 80 -10.44 5.39 -5.98
N ALA A 81 -10.49 4.90 -4.73
CA ALA A 81 -11.36 3.80 -4.31
C ALA A 81 -12.82 4.23 -4.12
N ASP A 82 -13.08 5.54 -4.06
CA ASP A 82 -14.44 6.09 -3.99
C ASP A 82 -15.15 6.15 -5.34
N LEU A 83 -14.41 5.99 -6.43
CA LEU A 83 -14.96 6.05 -7.78
C LEU A 83 -15.69 4.74 -8.13
N PRO A 84 -16.72 4.80 -9.00
CA PRO A 84 -17.44 3.61 -9.42
C PRO A 84 -16.49 2.57 -10.05
N PRO A 85 -16.74 1.25 -9.85
CA PRO A 85 -15.86 0.16 -10.31
C PRO A 85 -15.85 -0.04 -11.83
N VAL A 86 -16.46 0.87 -12.59
CA VAL A 86 -16.52 0.85 -14.07
C VAL A 86 -15.17 1.21 -14.71
N HIS A 87 -14.17 1.62 -13.91
CA HIS A 87 -12.81 1.85 -14.37
C HIS A 87 -11.89 0.70 -13.96
N ALA A 88 -11.34 0.01 -14.96
CA ALA A 88 -10.17 -0.83 -14.74
C ALA A 88 -9.03 0.08 -14.26
N LEU A 89 -8.75 0.05 -12.95
CA LEU A 89 -7.50 0.60 -12.45
C LEU A 89 -6.37 -0.17 -13.15
N PRO A 90 -5.44 0.49 -13.86
CA PRO A 90 -4.26 -0.19 -14.33
C PRO A 90 -3.60 -0.77 -13.08
N SER A 91 -3.59 -2.11 -12.98
CA SER A 91 -3.09 -2.79 -11.79
C SER A 91 -1.70 -2.25 -11.51
N SER A 92 -1.46 -1.70 -10.31
CA SER A 92 -0.19 -1.12 -9.86
C SER A 92 1.01 -2.10 -9.86
N ALA A 93 0.89 -3.23 -10.54
CA ALA A 93 1.85 -4.31 -10.60
C ALA A 93 2.88 -4.18 -11.72
N ASN A 94 2.80 -3.18 -12.62
CA ASN A 94 3.80 -3.03 -13.67
C ASN A 94 4.36 -1.60 -13.77
N GLU A 95 5.69 -1.57 -13.89
CA GLU A 95 6.57 -0.42 -13.99
C GLU A 95 6.06 0.59 -15.03
N GLY A 96 5.51 1.72 -14.57
CA GLY A 96 5.11 2.84 -15.44
C GLY A 96 3.62 2.97 -15.75
N GLY A 97 2.71 2.55 -14.88
CA GLY A 97 1.27 2.82 -15.04
C GLY A 97 0.92 4.32 -14.92
N ASP A 98 0.12 4.83 -15.88
CA ASP A 98 -0.35 6.22 -16.01
C ASP A 98 -1.21 6.67 -14.81
N CYS A 99 -0.55 7.10 -13.73
CA CYS A 99 -1.23 7.70 -12.58
C CYS A 99 -2.00 8.97 -13.02
N LEU A 100 -3.31 9.03 -12.80
CA LEU A 100 -4.13 10.22 -13.03
C LEU A 100 -4.50 10.89 -11.70
N CYS A 101 -4.51 12.23 -11.66
CA CYS A 101 -5.02 12.98 -10.52
C CYS A 101 -6.56 12.86 -10.41
N PRO A 102 -7.18 13.20 -9.25
CA PRO A 102 -8.63 13.09 -9.05
C PRO A 102 -9.46 13.66 -10.19
N ALA A 103 -9.20 14.94 -10.53
CA ALA A 103 -9.94 15.63 -11.59
C ALA A 103 -9.78 14.96 -12.98
N CYS A 104 -8.59 14.44 -13.30
CA CYS A 104 -8.35 13.78 -14.58
C CYS A 104 -8.95 12.37 -14.65
N LEU A 105 -9.00 11.67 -13.51
CA LEU A 105 -9.62 10.36 -13.41
C LEU A 105 -11.15 10.48 -13.51
N GLU A 106 -11.75 11.42 -12.77
CA GLU A 106 -13.19 11.74 -12.83
C GLU A 106 -13.65 12.21 -14.21
N ALA A 107 -12.86 13.07 -14.88
CA ALA A 107 -13.15 13.50 -16.25
C ALA A 107 -13.09 12.35 -17.28
N GLY A 108 -12.41 11.25 -16.95
CA GLY A 108 -12.42 10.01 -17.74
C GLY A 108 -13.64 9.11 -17.47
N VAL A 109 -14.33 9.31 -16.34
CA VAL A 109 -15.51 8.54 -15.90
C VAL A 109 -16.80 9.04 -16.53
N LEU A 110 -16.92 10.35 -16.76
CA LEU A 110 -18.12 11.00 -17.29
C LEU A 110 -18.23 10.95 -18.83
N ARG A 111 -17.63 9.94 -19.47
CA ARG A 111 -17.63 9.78 -20.93
C ARG A 111 -18.33 8.49 -21.36
#